data_AF-A0A286HX53-F1
#
_entry.id   AF-A0A286HX53-F1
#
_cell.length_a   1.000
_cell.length_b   1.000
_cell.length_c   1.000
_cell.angle_alpha   90.00
_cell.angle_beta   90.00
_cell.angle_gamma   90.00
#
_symmetry.space_group_name_H-M   'P 1'
#
loop_
_entity.id
_entity.type
_entity.pdbx_description
1 polymer ?
#
loop_
_entity_poly.entity_id
_entity_poly.type
_entity_poly.pdbx_seq_one_letter_code
_entity_poly.pdbx_strand_id
1 'polypeptide(L)'
;MAEILVNNEVWEPLTAQEKSLVTKTLRESGGIGPHDTIKASADAEKLDSQMIFESVSKRASTACQVACGTAAVGAAAACSLMAPHLAPACLEAAAAGYDQCMKYCDQEPH
;
A
#
# COMPACT_ATOMS: atom_id res chain seq x y z
N MET A 1 -7.11 -6.34 -11.75
CA MET A 1 -6.37 -7.10 -10.73
C MET A 1 -4.94 -6.67 -10.84
N ALA A 2 -4.46 -5.93 -9.85
CA ALA A 2 -3.07 -5.54 -9.77
C ALA A 2 -2.31 -6.41 -8.79
N GLU A 3 -1.04 -6.60 -9.09
CA GLU A 3 -0.09 -7.25 -8.20
C GLU A 3 0.65 -6.16 -7.42
N ILE A 4 0.45 -6.14 -6.11
CA ILE A 4 1.09 -5.21 -5.18
C ILE A 4 2.40 -5.85 -4.72
N LEU A 5 3.52 -5.33 -5.21
CA LEU A 5 4.84 -5.85 -4.93
C LEU A 5 5.38 -5.25 -3.63
N VAL A 6 5.69 -6.10 -2.65
CA VAL A 6 6.22 -5.73 -1.34
C VAL A 6 7.58 -6.37 -1.16
N ASN A 7 8.49 -5.74 -0.43
CA ASN A 7 9.83 -6.27 -0.24
C ASN A 7 9.78 -7.65 0.44
N ASN A 8 10.56 -8.61 -0.05
CA ASN A 8 10.56 -9.97 0.49
C ASN A 8 11.03 -10.02 1.96
N GLU A 9 11.94 -9.15 2.36
CA GLU A 9 12.51 -9.12 3.71
C GLU A 9 11.47 -8.76 4.77
N VAL A 10 10.40 -8.05 4.40
CA VAL A 10 9.29 -7.73 5.31
C VAL A 10 8.07 -8.62 5.09
N TRP A 11 7.82 -9.09 3.86
CA TRP A 11 6.63 -9.88 3.55
C TRP A 11 6.80 -11.37 3.85
N GLU A 12 7.95 -11.96 3.53
CA GLU A 12 8.18 -13.41 3.71
C GLU A 12 8.16 -13.88 5.17
N PRO A 13 8.72 -13.13 6.15
CA PRO A 13 8.70 -13.54 7.54
C PRO A 13 7.30 -13.63 8.17
N LEU A 14 6.29 -13.03 7.54
CA LEU A 14 4.91 -13.05 8.03
C LEU A 14 4.29 -14.43 7.85
N THR A 15 3.59 -14.89 8.88
CA THR A 15 2.70 -16.04 8.81
C THR A 15 1.52 -15.78 7.86
N ALA A 16 0.86 -16.86 7.41
CA ALA A 16 -0.33 -16.73 6.56
C ALA A 16 -1.46 -15.92 7.22
N GLN A 17 -1.58 -16.00 8.55
CA GLN A 17 -2.58 -15.25 9.31
C GLN A 17 -2.25 -13.75 9.33
N GLU A 18 -0.98 -13.40 9.48
CA GLU A 18 -0.50 -12.02 9.45
C GLU A 18 -0.60 -11.41 8.06
N LYS A 19 -0.21 -12.15 7.01
CA LYS A 19 -0.41 -11.74 5.61
C LYS A 19 -1.90 -11.47 5.31
N SER A 20 -2.78 -12.33 5.83
CA SER A 20 -4.23 -12.18 5.70
C SER A 20 -4.73 -10.92 6.42
N LEU A 21 -4.25 -10.67 7.65
CA LEU A 21 -4.60 -9.49 8.42
C LEU A 21 -4.18 -8.20 7.69
N VAL A 22 -2.93 -8.12 7.22
CA VAL A 22 -2.43 -6.99 6.45
C VAL A 22 -3.26 -6.77 5.18
N THR A 23 -3.51 -7.82 4.41
CA THR A 23 -4.33 -7.74 3.19
C THR A 23 -5.75 -7.24 3.50
N LYS A 24 -6.37 -7.75 4.57
CA LYS A 24 -7.71 -7.34 4.99
C LYS A 24 -7.74 -5.86 5.37
N THR A 25 -6.80 -5.42 6.21
CA THR A 25 -6.72 -4.01 6.64
C THR A 25 -6.51 -3.06 5.47
N LEU A 26 -5.67 -3.44 4.49
CA LEU A 26 -5.45 -2.63 3.29
C LEU A 26 -6.70 -2.55 2.41
N ARG A 27 -7.48 -3.63 2.31
CA ARG A 27 -8.76 -3.59 1.58
C ARG A 27 -9.81 -2.74 2.29
N GLU A 28 -9.93 -2.89 3.61
CA GLU A 28 -10.89 -2.13 4.43
C GLU A 28 -10.58 -0.62 4.43
N SER A 29 -9.30 -0.25 4.35
CA SER A 29 -8.85 1.14 4.23
C SER A 29 -8.85 1.68 2.79
N GLY A 30 -9.15 0.83 1.79
CA GLY A 30 -9.10 1.19 0.38
C GLY A 30 -7.70 1.30 -0.22
N GLY A 31 -6.65 0.95 0.54
CA GLY A 31 -5.26 0.97 0.08
C GLY A 31 -4.96 -0.02 -1.04
N ILE A 32 -5.75 -1.10 -1.16
CA ILE A 32 -5.74 -2.03 -2.30
C ILE A 32 -7.16 -2.42 -2.69
N GLY A 33 -7.37 -2.78 -3.96
CA GLY A 33 -8.66 -3.24 -4.46
C GLY A 33 -9.08 -4.62 -3.95
N PRO A 34 -10.38 -4.97 -4.05
CA PRO A 34 -10.92 -6.23 -3.54
C PRO A 34 -10.35 -7.47 -4.24
N HIS A 35 -9.86 -7.31 -5.47
CA HIS A 35 -9.26 -8.37 -6.26
C HIS A 35 -7.73 -8.27 -6.36
N ASP A 36 -7.12 -7.28 -5.71
CA ASP A 36 -5.66 -7.13 -5.76
C ASP A 36 -4.98 -8.15 -4.85
N THR A 37 -3.78 -8.55 -5.25
CA THR A 37 -2.97 -9.56 -4.57
C THR A 37 -1.62 -8.98 -4.21
N ILE A 38 -1.18 -9.24 -2.97
CA ILE A 38 0.13 -8.83 -2.49
C ILE A 38 1.12 -9.96 -2.75
N LYS A 39 2.26 -9.64 -3.37
CA LYS A 39 3.35 -10.58 -3.65
C LYS A 39 4.67 -10.04 -3.11
N ALA A 40 5.48 -10.93 -2.53
CA ALA A 40 6.86 -10.63 -2.23
C ALA A 40 7.66 -10.47 -3.53
N SER A 41 8.48 -9.42 -3.59
CA SER A 41 9.47 -9.21 -4.64
C SER A 41 10.77 -8.76 -4.01
N ALA A 42 11.90 -9.34 -4.43
CA ALA A 42 13.22 -8.88 -4.01
C ALA A 42 13.60 -7.54 -4.67
N ASP A 43 12.98 -7.23 -5.82
CA ASP A 43 13.17 -5.98 -6.56
C ASP A 43 12.26 -4.83 -6.05
N ALA A 44 11.39 -5.11 -5.08
CA ALA A 44 10.55 -4.06 -4.47
C ALA A 44 11.39 -3.23 -3.50
N GLU A 45 11.38 -1.91 -3.70
CA GLU A 45 12.10 -0.98 -2.84
C GLU A 45 11.49 -0.98 -1.44
N LYS A 46 12.36 -1.00 -0.43
CA LYS A 46 11.96 -0.96 0.98
C LYS A 46 11.43 0.45 1.29
N LEU A 47 10.13 0.58 1.42
CA LEU A 47 9.46 1.87 1.57
C LEU A 47 9.32 2.23 3.05
N ASP A 48 9.83 3.41 3.42
CA ASP A 48 9.67 3.98 4.76
C ASP A 48 8.40 4.84 4.81
N SER A 49 7.77 4.91 5.98
CA SER A 49 6.52 5.67 6.21
C SER A 49 6.62 7.13 5.79
N GLN A 50 7.82 7.74 5.91
CA GLN A 50 8.04 9.12 5.47
C GLN A 50 7.91 9.29 3.95
N MET A 51 8.35 8.30 3.17
CA MET A 51 8.29 8.37 1.71
C MET A 51 6.85 8.35 1.18
N ILE A 52 5.94 7.67 1.91
CA ILE A 52 4.51 7.61 1.55
C ILE A 52 3.87 8.99 1.68
N PHE A 53 4.09 9.67 2.81
CA PHE A 53 3.51 10.98 3.06
C PHE A 53 4.03 12.05 2.11
N GLU A 54 5.34 12.05 1.82
CA GLU A 54 5.92 12.95 0.81
C GLU A 54 5.33 12.69 -0.58
N SER A 55 5.12 11.42 -0.96
CA SER A 55 4.58 11.04 -2.27
C SER A 55 3.13 11.48 -2.43
N VAL A 56 2.30 11.32 -1.39
CA VAL A 56 0.90 11.77 -1.38
C VAL A 56 0.80 13.29 -1.45
N SER A 57 1.63 14.00 -0.67
CA SER A 57 1.58 15.47 -0.62
C SER A 57 2.01 16.15 -1.93
N LYS A 58 2.96 15.57 -2.68
CA LYS A 58 3.47 16.15 -3.94
C LYS A 58 2.59 15.85 -5.15
N ARG A 59 1.74 14.80 -5.11
CA ARG A 59 1.03 14.29 -6.29
C ARG A 59 -0.50 14.43 -6.24
N ALA A 60 -1.08 15.12 -5.27
CA ALA A 60 -2.53 15.32 -5.18
C ALA A 60 -3.01 16.50 -6.04
N SER A 61 -3.17 16.32 -7.36
CA SER A 61 -3.66 17.35 -8.29
C SER A 61 -5.03 17.04 -8.92
N THR A 62 -5.42 15.76 -9.03
CA THR A 62 -6.72 15.32 -9.57
C THR A 62 -7.56 14.59 -8.52
N ALA A 63 -8.88 14.48 -8.74
CA ALA A 63 -9.80 13.78 -7.84
C ALA A 63 -9.39 12.31 -7.60
N CYS A 64 -8.86 11.64 -8.62
CA CYS A 64 -8.31 10.29 -8.51
C CYS A 64 -7.08 10.24 -7.59
N GLN A 65 -6.16 11.20 -7.72
CA GLN A 65 -4.97 11.26 -6.88
C GLN A 65 -5.32 11.59 -5.41
N VAL A 66 -6.34 12.40 -5.17
CA VAL A 66 -6.88 12.66 -3.82
C VAL A 66 -7.49 11.39 -3.23
N ALA A 67 -8.22 10.60 -4.03
CA ALA A 67 -8.78 9.33 -3.58
C ALA A 67 -7.68 8.32 -3.22
N CYS A 68 -6.68 8.13 -4.10
CA CYS A 68 -5.52 7.29 -3.82
C CYS A 68 -4.76 7.76 -2.58
N GLY A 69 -4.55 9.09 -2.43
CA GLY A 69 -3.86 9.66 -1.27
C GLY A 69 -4.61 9.44 0.04
N THR A 70 -5.94 9.59 0.02
CA THR A 70 -6.79 9.35 1.20
C THR A 70 -6.75 7.88 1.60
N ALA A 71 -6.82 6.96 0.63
CA ALA A 71 -6.68 5.53 0.84
C ALA A 71 -5.29 5.16 1.41
N ALA A 72 -4.22 5.75 0.87
CA ALA A 72 -2.86 5.53 1.35
C ALA A 72 -2.66 6.00 2.80
N VAL A 73 -3.19 7.17 3.16
CA VAL A 73 -3.14 7.70 4.52
C VAL A 73 -3.99 6.85 5.47
N GLY A 74 -5.19 6.43 5.03
CA GLY A 74 -6.06 5.54 5.80
C GLY A 74 -5.40 4.18 6.05
N ALA A 75 -4.75 3.62 5.03
CA ALA A 75 -3.99 2.39 5.13
C ALA A 75 -2.80 2.54 6.08
N ALA A 76 -1.99 3.59 5.94
CA ALA A 76 -0.85 3.85 6.83
C ALA A 76 -1.28 4.05 8.30
N ALA A 77 -2.39 4.74 8.53
CA ALA A 77 -2.96 4.90 9.87
C ALA A 77 -3.42 3.55 10.44
N ALA A 78 -4.07 2.71 9.64
CA ALA A 78 -4.48 1.38 10.06
C ALA A 78 -3.27 0.46 10.33
N CYS A 79 -2.19 0.58 9.56
CA CYS A 79 -0.93 -0.13 9.81
C CYS A 79 -0.28 0.29 11.13
N SER A 80 -0.45 1.54 11.55
CA SER A 80 0.07 2.05 12.82
C SER A 80 -0.63 1.46 14.05
N LEU A 81 -1.83 0.89 13.86
CA LEU A 81 -2.59 0.18 14.91
C LEU A 81 -2.23 -1.31 15.00
N MET A 82 -1.38 -1.82 14.10
CA MET A 82 -0.95 -3.22 14.09
C MET A 82 0.20 -3.49 15.06
N ALA A 83 0.48 -4.77 15.27
CA ALA A 83 1.67 -5.18 16.02
C ALA A 83 2.95 -4.63 15.36
N PRO A 84 3.99 -4.29 16.15
CA PRO A 84 5.18 -3.58 15.64
C PRO A 84 5.92 -4.31 14.52
N HIS A 85 5.89 -5.65 14.52
CA HIS A 85 6.52 -6.48 13.50
C HIS A 85 5.72 -6.57 12.20
N LEU A 86 4.44 -6.19 12.22
CA LEU A 86 3.54 -6.17 11.04
C LEU A 86 3.49 -4.81 10.36
N ALA A 87 3.65 -3.74 11.15
CA ALA A 87 3.65 -2.36 10.70
C ALA A 87 4.50 -2.12 9.43
N PRO A 88 5.77 -2.57 9.33
CA PRO A 88 6.59 -2.32 8.14
C PRO A 88 6.00 -2.95 6.88
N ALA A 89 5.59 -4.21 6.95
CA ALA A 89 5.02 -4.91 5.79
C ALA A 89 3.66 -4.32 5.36
N CYS A 90 2.85 -3.88 6.33
CA CYS A 90 1.58 -3.20 6.05
C CYS A 90 1.82 -1.84 5.39
N LEU A 91 2.76 -1.05 5.89
CA LEU A 91 3.10 0.25 5.33
C LEU A 91 3.67 0.13 3.91
N GLU A 92 4.56 -0.84 3.67
CA GLU A 92 5.06 -1.10 2.32
C GLU A 92 3.96 -1.52 1.36
N ALA A 93 3.07 -2.41 1.79
CA ALA A 93 1.93 -2.83 0.99
C ALA A 93 0.95 -1.68 0.71
N ALA A 94 0.75 -0.76 1.67
CA ALA A 94 -0.01 0.47 1.47
C ALA A 94 0.67 1.39 0.45
N ALA A 95 2.00 1.53 0.51
CA ALA A 95 2.77 2.35 -0.40
C ALA A 95 2.75 1.80 -1.83
N ALA A 96 2.94 0.49 -1.98
CA ALA A 96 2.86 -0.19 -3.26
C ALA A 96 1.44 -0.15 -3.84
N GLY A 97 0.42 -0.26 -2.99
CA GLY A 97 -0.99 -0.04 -3.35
C GLY A 97 -1.24 1.38 -3.87
N TYR A 98 -0.69 2.39 -3.20
CA TYR A 98 -0.75 3.78 -3.63
C TYR A 98 -0.06 4.01 -4.98
N ASP A 99 1.17 3.52 -5.17
CA ASP A 99 1.90 3.68 -6.43
C ASP A 99 1.12 3.06 -7.60
N GLN A 100 0.52 1.90 -7.36
CA GLN A 100 -0.32 1.23 -8.34
C GLN A 100 -1.61 2.02 -8.63
N CYS A 101 -2.27 2.55 -7.60
CA CYS A 101 -3.44 3.43 -7.76
C CYS A 101 -3.09 4.68 -8.59
N MET A 102 -1.94 5.29 -8.32
CA MET A 102 -1.45 6.45 -9.07
C MET A 102 -1.16 6.14 -10.53
N LYS A 103 -0.58 4.97 -10.84
CA LYS A 103 -0.40 4.50 -12.23
C LYS A 103 -1.72 4.37 -12.97
N TYR A 104 -2.78 3.93 -12.30
CA TYR A 104 -4.13 3.89 -12.89
C TYR A 104 -4.69 5.30 -13.12
N CYS A 105 -4.53 6.20 -12.16
CA CYS A 105 -4.98 7.59 -12.31
C CYS A 105 -4.28 8.34 -13.45
N ASP A 106 -3.00 8.04 -13.72
CA ASP A 106 -2.23 8.65 -14.81
C ASP A 106 -2.62 8.09 -16.20
N GLN A 107 -3.25 6.90 -16.23
CA GLN A 107 -3.68 6.24 -17.47
C GLN A 107 -5.14 6.51 -17.86
N GLU A 108 -5.94 7.22 -17.06
CA GLU A 108 -7.28 7.63 -17.49
C GLU A 108 -7.19 8.77 -18.53
N PRO A 109 -7.61 8.55 -19.79
CA PRO A 109 -7.73 9.63 -20.75
C PRO A 109 -8.92 10.51 -20.37
N HIS A 110 -8.66 11.82 -20.27
CA HIS A 110 -9.66 12.88 -20.17
C HIS A 110 -10.72 12.84 -21.30
#